data_AF-A0A9X2M9G0-F1
#
_entry.id   AF-A0A9X2M9G0-F1
#
_cell.length_a   1.000
_cell.length_b   1.000
_cell.length_c   1.000
_cell.angle_alpha   90.00
_cell.angle_beta   90.00
_cell.angle_gamma   90.00
#
_symmetry.space_group_name_H-M   'P 1'
#
loop_
_entity.id
_entity.type
_entity.pdbx_description
1 polymer ?
#
loop_
_entity_poly.entity_id
_entity_poly.type
_entity_poly.pdbx_seq_one_letter_code
_entity_poly.pdbx_strand_id
1 'polypeptide(L)'
;MFCKIRKGKWGYSIYACDRKRVNGKVVSNDIKVDSYAWHSLYEYKEEINGLIDDIPVALMSSITAKCIGNKDVNLDFNDVVEKLIKVKKEYYPTYKAMMSKIKNDIKKEEENKLLEYENFKNKYSSLHYKELMEKYQEGYDRGLLDGIKVEDKFFNRSSDKKLEMNDSEKKLLKKLYKRMAMQYHPDRNTNNKESAEMMVLINKLKEQWGI
;
A
#
# COMPACT_ATOMS: atom_id res chain seq x y z
N MET A 1 48.45 -24.00 8.17
CA MET A 1 47.31 -24.91 8.38
C MET A 1 46.58 -25.07 7.05
N PHE A 2 45.75 -26.09 6.86
CA PHE A 2 44.92 -26.19 5.65
C PHE A 2 43.46 -25.83 5.97
N CYS A 3 42.75 -25.26 5.01
CA CYS A 3 41.34 -24.93 5.19
C CYS A 3 40.46 -26.19 5.05
N LYS A 4 39.48 -26.36 5.94
CA LYS A 4 38.40 -27.31 5.74
C LYS A 4 37.06 -26.62 5.91
N ILE A 5 36.21 -26.69 4.88
CA ILE A 5 34.83 -26.20 4.97
C ILE A 5 33.91 -27.38 5.25
N ARG A 6 33.12 -27.27 6.31
CA ARG A 6 32.09 -28.25 6.66
C ARG A 6 30.72 -27.68 6.31
N LYS A 7 30.05 -28.33 5.36
CA LYS A 7 28.69 -28.00 4.94
C LYS A 7 27.69 -28.49 5.98
N GLY A 8 26.67 -27.68 6.25
CA GLY A 8 25.51 -28.01 7.07
C GLY A 8 24.20 -27.75 6.32
N LYS A 9 23.07 -27.99 6.98
CA LYS A 9 21.74 -27.78 6.38
C LYS A 9 21.47 -26.29 6.05
N TRP A 10 21.82 -25.41 6.98
CA TRP A 10 21.49 -23.98 6.92
C TRP A 10 22.70 -23.06 6.72
N GLY A 11 23.88 -23.64 6.60
CA GLY A 11 25.11 -22.88 6.49
C GLY A 11 26.33 -23.77 6.52
N TYR A 12 27.49 -23.15 6.54
CA TYR A 12 28.78 -23.83 6.50
C TYR A 12 29.69 -23.27 7.60
N SER A 13 30.73 -24.02 7.91
CA SER A 13 31.72 -23.63 8.91
C SER A 13 33.13 -23.79 8.35
N ILE A 14 33.98 -22.81 8.61
CA ILE A 14 35.37 -22.77 8.16
C ILE A 14 36.25 -23.20 9.32
N TYR A 15 37.13 -24.16 9.06
CA TYR A 15 38.12 -24.66 10.02
C TYR A 15 39.53 -24.47 9.48
N ALA A 16 40.44 -24.04 10.36
CA ALA A 16 41.87 -24.11 10.17
C ALA A 16 42.39 -25.39 10.82
N CYS A 17 42.81 -26.34 9.99
CA CYS A 17 43.24 -27.66 10.43
C CYS A 17 44.76 -27.77 10.38
N ASP A 18 45.36 -28.18 11.50
CA ASP A 18 46.74 -28.64 11.57
C ASP A 18 46.75 -30.15 11.86
N ARG A 19 47.54 -30.90 11.07
CA ARG A 19 47.65 -32.35 11.20
C ARG A 19 49.11 -32.75 11.06
N LYS A 20 49.65 -33.41 12.10
CA LYS A 20 51.03 -33.86 12.14
C LYS A 20 51.13 -35.28 12.69
N ARG A 21 52.16 -36.02 12.29
CA ARG A 21 52.48 -37.33 12.89
C ARG A 21 53.49 -37.14 14.01
N VAL A 22 53.16 -37.61 15.21
CA VAL A 22 54.05 -37.64 16.37
C VAL A 22 54.07 -39.07 16.91
N ASN A 23 55.24 -39.70 16.95
CA ASN A 23 55.43 -41.09 17.41
C ASN A 23 54.49 -42.09 16.72
N GLY A 24 54.33 -41.97 15.40
CA GLY A 24 53.48 -42.85 14.60
C GLY A 24 51.96 -42.59 14.70
N LYS A 25 51.50 -41.71 15.61
CA LYS A 25 50.10 -41.32 15.75
C LYS A 25 49.84 -39.98 15.06
N VAL A 26 48.68 -39.86 14.39
CA VAL A 26 48.21 -38.59 13.82
C VAL A 26 47.62 -37.75 14.94
N VAL A 27 48.17 -36.56 15.16
CA VAL A 27 47.64 -35.55 16.07
C VAL A 27 47.02 -34.44 15.21
N SER A 28 45.77 -34.11 15.49
CA SER A 28 45.03 -33.05 14.79
C SER A 28 44.65 -31.92 15.74
N ASN A 29 44.89 -30.68 15.31
CA ASN A 29 44.36 -29.49 15.95
C ASN A 29 43.47 -28.75 14.94
N ASP A 30 42.15 -28.86 15.11
CA ASP A 30 41.16 -28.22 14.25
C ASP A 30 40.62 -26.99 14.97
N ILE A 31 40.97 -25.80 14.50
CA ILE A 31 40.47 -24.53 15.02
C ILE A 31 39.30 -24.09 14.16
N LYS A 32 38.13 -23.86 14.77
CA LYS A 32 36.99 -23.28 14.06
C LYS A 32 37.23 -21.78 13.89
N VAL A 33 37.22 -21.30 12.65
CA VAL A 33 37.36 -19.87 12.32
C VAL A 33 36.02 -19.17 12.54
N ASP A 34 34.98 -19.62 11.83
CA ASP A 34 33.62 -19.10 12.00
C ASP A 34 32.56 -20.00 11.32
N SER A 35 31.29 -19.65 11.49
CA SER A 35 30.14 -20.22 10.80
C SER A 35 29.33 -19.14 10.09
N TYR A 36 28.88 -19.46 8.88
CA TYR A 36 28.09 -18.54 8.06
C TYR A 36 26.87 -19.26 7.48
N ALA A 37 25.77 -18.53 7.30
CA ALA A 37 24.60 -19.04 6.58
C ALA A 37 24.92 -19.20 5.08
N TRP A 38 24.28 -20.16 4.39
CA TRP A 38 24.59 -20.42 2.98
C TRP A 38 24.32 -19.21 2.08
N HIS A 39 23.35 -18.36 2.43
CA HIS A 39 23.01 -17.18 1.65
C HIS A 39 24.11 -16.11 1.68
N SER A 40 25.07 -16.17 2.61
CA SER A 40 26.22 -15.26 2.65
C SER A 40 27.19 -15.42 1.46
N LEU A 41 27.10 -16.54 0.72
CA LEU A 41 27.98 -16.83 -0.42
C LEU A 41 27.57 -16.11 -1.71
N TYR A 42 26.41 -15.45 -1.72
CA TYR A 42 25.81 -14.90 -2.93
C TYR A 42 25.67 -13.39 -2.84
N GLU A 43 25.93 -12.74 -3.97
CA GLU A 43 25.63 -11.34 -4.22
C GLU A 43 24.14 -11.13 -4.55
N TYR A 44 23.78 -9.86 -4.68
CA TYR A 44 22.42 -9.47 -5.02
C TYR A 44 21.94 -10.08 -6.34
N LYS A 45 20.80 -10.78 -6.28
CA LYS A 45 20.06 -11.33 -7.44
C LYS A 45 20.83 -12.34 -8.29
N GLU A 46 21.78 -13.10 -7.73
CA GLU A 46 22.44 -14.18 -8.47
C GLU A 46 21.46 -15.28 -8.96
N GLU A 47 20.28 -15.41 -8.35
CA GLU A 47 19.25 -16.37 -8.77
C GLU A 47 18.61 -16.00 -10.12
N ILE A 48 18.70 -14.73 -10.50
CA ILE A 48 18.21 -14.16 -11.75
C ILE A 48 19.36 -14.00 -12.74
N ASN A 49 20.46 -13.40 -12.29
CA ASN A 49 21.58 -13.00 -13.15
C ASN A 49 22.53 -14.15 -13.48
N GLY A 50 22.42 -15.26 -12.76
CA GLY A 50 23.35 -16.38 -12.87
C GLY A 50 24.38 -16.38 -11.75
N LEU A 51 24.98 -17.55 -11.56
CA LEU A 51 25.98 -17.77 -10.53
C LEU A 51 27.26 -17.00 -10.87
N ILE A 52 27.75 -16.21 -9.92
CA ILE A 52 29.03 -15.53 -10.01
C ILE A 52 30.11 -16.42 -9.42
N ASP A 53 31.14 -16.72 -10.21
CA ASP A 53 32.30 -17.53 -9.82
C ASP A 53 33.32 -16.73 -8.98
N ASP A 54 32.80 -16.00 -7.99
CA ASP A 54 33.56 -15.24 -6.99
C ASP A 54 32.81 -15.20 -5.65
N ILE A 55 33.50 -14.79 -4.59
CA ILE A 55 32.98 -14.70 -3.22
C ILE A 55 32.71 -13.24 -2.85
N PRO A 56 31.57 -12.93 -2.21
CA PRO A 56 31.25 -11.57 -1.79
C PRO A 56 32.36 -10.92 -0.96
N VAL A 57 32.71 -9.67 -1.30
CA VAL A 57 33.79 -8.91 -0.66
C VAL A 57 33.55 -8.75 0.84
N ALA A 58 32.29 -8.54 1.24
CA ALA A 58 31.91 -8.43 2.65
C ALA A 58 32.18 -9.73 3.43
N LEU A 59 31.90 -10.89 2.82
CA LEU A 59 32.19 -12.19 3.41
C LEU A 59 33.70 -12.39 3.57
N MET A 60 34.47 -12.09 2.52
CA MET A 60 35.94 -12.20 2.58
C MET A 60 36.54 -11.26 3.62
N SER A 61 36.02 -10.05 3.75
CA SER A 61 36.45 -9.08 4.78
C SER A 61 36.18 -9.62 6.20
N SER A 62 35.00 -10.22 6.42
CA SER A 62 34.64 -10.86 7.69
C SER A 62 35.60 -12.01 8.04
N ILE A 63 35.83 -12.92 7.09
CA ILE A 63 36.74 -14.07 7.31
C ILE A 63 38.15 -13.58 7.61
N THR A 64 38.64 -12.59 6.85
CA THR A 64 39.98 -12.01 7.04
C THR A 64 40.15 -11.42 8.43
N ALA A 65 39.16 -10.64 8.89
CA ALA A 65 39.17 -10.08 10.25
C ALA A 65 39.23 -11.15 11.34
N LYS A 66 38.50 -12.27 11.17
CA LYS A 66 38.52 -13.41 12.11
C LYS A 66 39.87 -14.13 12.14
N CYS A 67 40.50 -14.31 10.99
CA CYS A 67 41.83 -14.92 10.90
C CYS A 67 42.90 -14.01 11.52
N ILE A 68 42.88 -12.70 11.25
CA ILE A 68 43.85 -11.74 11.83
C ILE A 68 43.71 -11.66 13.35
N GLY A 69 42.47 -11.71 13.86
CA GLY A 69 42.20 -11.67 15.30
C GLY A 69 42.69 -12.90 16.08
N ASN A 70 43.01 -14.01 15.41
CA ASN A 70 43.45 -15.25 16.02
C ASN A 70 44.87 -15.62 15.59
N LYS A 71 45.86 -15.35 16.46
CA LYS A 71 47.29 -15.59 16.19
C LYS A 71 47.63 -17.06 15.90
N ASP A 72 46.79 -18.00 16.35
CA ASP A 72 46.99 -19.43 16.13
C ASP A 72 46.46 -19.91 14.77
N VAL A 73 45.76 -19.04 14.03
CA VAL A 73 45.20 -19.35 12.71
C VAL A 73 46.11 -18.81 11.61
N ASN A 74 46.67 -19.71 10.81
CA ASN A 74 47.42 -19.38 9.60
C ASN A 74 46.87 -20.18 8.41
N LEU A 75 46.07 -19.51 7.58
CA LEU A 75 45.39 -20.04 6.41
C LEU A 75 45.84 -19.32 5.13
N ASP A 76 45.95 -20.09 4.05
CA ASP A 76 46.05 -19.54 2.69
C ASP A 76 44.66 -19.11 2.21
N PHE A 77 44.49 -17.81 1.95
CA PHE A 77 43.21 -17.26 1.52
C PHE A 77 42.83 -17.69 0.10
N ASN A 78 43.77 -18.03 -0.78
CA ASN A 78 43.45 -18.57 -2.10
C ASN A 78 42.76 -19.94 -1.97
N ASP A 79 43.30 -20.82 -1.13
CA ASP A 79 42.69 -22.12 -0.80
C ASP A 79 41.29 -21.97 -0.16
N VAL A 80 41.11 -20.96 0.69
CA VAL A 80 39.81 -20.63 1.29
C VAL A 80 38.80 -20.24 0.20
N VAL A 81 39.17 -19.31 -0.68
CA VAL A 81 38.30 -18.82 -1.77
C VAL A 81 37.90 -19.96 -2.70
N GLU A 82 38.85 -20.78 -3.15
CA GLU A 82 38.56 -21.93 -4.03
C GLU A 82 37.55 -22.91 -3.39
N LYS A 83 37.71 -23.20 -2.09
CA LYS A 83 36.81 -24.08 -1.36
C LYS A 83 35.43 -23.44 -1.16
N LEU A 84 35.36 -22.13 -0.91
CA LEU A 84 34.10 -21.42 -0.81
C LEU A 84 33.35 -21.41 -2.14
N ILE A 85 34.05 -21.24 -3.28
CA ILE A 85 33.42 -21.30 -4.62
C ILE A 85 32.82 -22.68 -4.87
N LYS A 86 33.52 -23.77 -4.48
CA LYS A 86 32.97 -25.13 -4.56
C LYS A 86 31.68 -25.26 -3.73
N VAL A 87 31.71 -24.81 -2.48
CA VAL A 87 30.53 -24.86 -1.60
C VAL A 87 29.39 -23.96 -2.11
N LYS A 88 29.71 -22.81 -2.70
CA LYS A 88 28.76 -21.89 -3.36
C LYS A 88 28.05 -22.58 -4.52
N LYS A 89 28.79 -23.30 -5.38
CA LYS A 89 28.21 -24.11 -6.47
C LYS A 89 27.27 -25.18 -5.94
N GLU A 90 27.64 -25.85 -4.85
CA GLU A 90 26.81 -26.90 -4.26
C GLU A 90 25.52 -26.38 -3.59
N TYR A 91 25.52 -25.17 -3.02
CA TYR A 91 24.32 -24.57 -2.42
C TYR A 91 23.43 -23.86 -3.44
N TYR A 92 23.90 -23.63 -4.66
CA TYR A 92 23.23 -22.77 -5.64
C TYR A 92 21.80 -23.23 -5.98
N PRO A 93 21.51 -24.54 -6.16
CA PRO A 93 20.14 -24.99 -6.37
C PRO A 93 19.21 -24.64 -5.20
N THR A 94 19.69 -24.80 -3.96
CA THR A 94 18.95 -24.45 -2.75
C THR A 94 18.71 -22.94 -2.66
N TYR A 95 19.74 -22.14 -2.95
CA TYR A 95 19.65 -20.69 -3.01
C TYR A 95 18.57 -20.25 -4.01
N LYS A 96 18.64 -20.75 -5.25
CA LYS A 96 17.70 -20.40 -6.32
C LYS A 96 16.25 -20.75 -5.97
N ALA A 97 16.03 -21.95 -5.42
CA ALA A 97 14.70 -22.38 -5.02
C ALA A 97 14.12 -21.52 -3.89
N MET A 98 14.93 -21.20 -2.88
CA MET A 98 14.50 -20.40 -1.73
C MET A 98 14.19 -18.96 -2.14
N MET A 99 15.04 -18.33 -2.97
CA MET A 99 14.82 -16.96 -3.44
C MET A 99 13.57 -16.85 -4.31
N SER A 100 13.32 -17.85 -5.17
CA SER A 100 12.07 -17.93 -5.95
C SER A 100 10.83 -18.01 -5.04
N LYS A 101 10.89 -18.83 -3.99
CA LYS A 101 9.81 -18.93 -3.01
C LYS A 101 9.56 -17.60 -2.30
N ILE A 102 10.60 -16.96 -1.79
CA ILE A 102 10.50 -15.66 -1.10
C ILE A 102 9.86 -14.62 -2.02
N LYS A 103 10.27 -14.56 -3.30
CA LYS A 103 9.70 -13.62 -4.26
C LYS A 103 8.21 -13.85 -4.50
N ASN A 104 7.78 -15.11 -4.59
CA ASN A 104 6.37 -15.46 -4.75
C ASN A 104 5.56 -15.13 -3.51
N ASP A 105 6.11 -15.40 -2.31
CA ASP A 105 5.45 -15.11 -1.04
C ASP A 105 5.25 -13.59 -0.87
N ILE A 106 6.26 -12.77 -1.21
CA ILE A 106 6.16 -11.30 -1.20
C ILE A 106 5.06 -10.83 -2.17
N LYS A 107 5.07 -11.34 -3.41
CA LYS A 107 4.07 -10.96 -4.41
C LYS A 107 2.64 -11.29 -3.94
N LYS A 108 2.45 -12.47 -3.35
CA LYS A 108 1.17 -12.89 -2.81
C LYS A 108 0.72 -12.00 -1.64
N GLU A 109 1.64 -11.59 -0.78
CA GLU A 109 1.34 -10.69 0.34
C GLU A 109 0.92 -9.30 -0.18
N GLU A 110 1.59 -8.77 -1.20
CA GLU A 110 1.23 -7.51 -1.87
C GLU A 110 -0.17 -7.59 -2.50
N GLU A 111 -0.46 -8.68 -3.23
CA GLU A 111 -1.79 -8.92 -3.82
C GLU A 111 -2.89 -8.99 -2.74
N ASN A 112 -2.62 -9.67 -1.62
CA ASN A 112 -3.56 -9.74 -0.49
C ASN A 112 -3.80 -8.36 0.14
N LYS A 113 -2.75 -7.57 0.36
CA LYS A 113 -2.89 -6.20 0.91
C LYS A 113 -3.72 -5.30 0.01
N LEU A 114 -3.55 -5.41 -1.32
CA LEU A 114 -4.36 -4.68 -2.29
C LEU A 114 -5.83 -5.10 -2.22
N LEU A 115 -6.10 -6.40 -2.13
CA LEU A 115 -7.46 -6.93 -2.00
C LEU A 115 -8.13 -6.48 -0.69
N GLU A 116 -7.41 -6.52 0.42
CA GLU A 116 -7.89 -6.02 1.72
C GLU A 116 -8.22 -4.53 1.65
N TYR A 117 -7.36 -3.73 1.01
CA TYR A 117 -7.58 -2.31 0.84
C TYR A 117 -8.84 -2.01 -0.01
N GLU A 118 -9.02 -2.69 -1.14
CA GLU A 118 -10.22 -2.53 -1.98
C GLU A 118 -11.49 -2.96 -1.23
N ASN A 119 -11.44 -4.06 -0.47
CA ASN A 119 -12.55 -4.49 0.38
C ASN A 119 -12.90 -3.45 1.45
N PHE A 120 -11.88 -2.89 2.11
CA PHE A 120 -12.05 -1.82 3.08
C PHE A 120 -12.68 -0.58 2.45
N LYS A 121 -12.15 -0.12 1.30
CA LYS A 121 -12.63 1.05 0.56
C LYS A 121 -14.09 0.90 0.16
N ASN A 122 -14.48 -0.26 -0.36
CA ASN A 122 -15.87 -0.55 -0.74
C ASN A 122 -16.80 -0.57 0.48
N LYS A 123 -16.38 -1.21 1.58
CA LYS A 123 -17.14 -1.25 2.83
C LYS A 123 -17.33 0.15 3.44
N TYR A 124 -16.24 0.93 3.50
CA TYR A 124 -16.27 2.30 3.99
C TYR A 124 -17.19 3.18 3.12
N SER A 125 -17.07 3.09 1.79
CA SER A 125 -17.91 3.89 0.88
C SER A 125 -19.39 3.58 1.06
N SER A 126 -19.75 2.30 1.21
CA SER A 126 -21.13 1.87 1.45
C SER A 126 -21.68 2.40 2.78
N LEU A 127 -20.91 2.25 3.87
CA LEU A 127 -21.30 2.76 5.19
C LEU A 127 -21.41 4.28 5.20
N HIS A 128 -20.43 4.98 4.64
CA HIS A 128 -20.40 6.43 4.58
C HIS A 128 -21.57 6.98 3.76
N TYR A 129 -21.86 6.38 2.60
CA TYR A 129 -23.01 6.76 1.79
C TYR A 129 -24.33 6.55 2.55
N LYS A 130 -24.46 5.43 3.26
CA LYS A 130 -25.63 5.15 4.09
C LYS A 130 -25.81 6.19 5.20
N GLU A 131 -24.77 6.46 5.98
CA GLU A 131 -24.78 7.48 7.04
C GLU A 131 -25.11 8.89 6.49
N LEU A 132 -24.56 9.23 5.32
CA LEU A 132 -24.80 10.51 4.68
C LEU A 132 -26.27 10.63 4.23
N MET A 133 -26.83 9.58 3.63
CA MET A 133 -28.22 9.55 3.20
C MET A 133 -29.20 9.60 4.38
N GLU A 134 -28.90 8.90 5.48
CA GLU A 134 -29.69 8.97 6.72
C GLU A 134 -29.72 10.40 7.26
N LYS A 135 -28.58 11.10 7.31
CA LYS A 135 -28.54 12.52 7.73
C LYS A 135 -29.30 13.46 6.80
N TYR A 136 -29.24 13.23 5.48
CA TYR A 136 -30.03 14.02 4.53
C TYR A 136 -31.53 13.80 4.74
N GLN A 137 -31.95 12.56 4.95
CA GLN A 137 -33.34 12.21 5.24
C GLN A 137 -33.82 12.84 6.55
N GLU A 138 -33.04 12.73 7.63
CA GLU A 138 -33.32 13.40 8.90
C GLU A 138 -33.46 14.92 8.73
N GLY A 139 -32.58 15.55 7.94
CA GLY A 139 -32.66 16.98 7.65
C GLY A 139 -33.92 17.36 6.87
N TYR A 140 -34.30 16.55 5.87
CA TYR A 140 -35.53 16.73 5.12
C TYR A 140 -36.78 16.56 6.01
N ASP A 141 -36.86 15.47 6.77
CA ASP A 141 -37.99 15.17 7.66
C ASP A 141 -38.11 16.19 8.77
N ARG A 142 -36.99 16.67 9.33
CA ARG A 142 -36.98 17.77 10.29
C ARG A 142 -37.47 19.07 9.66
N GLY A 143 -37.02 19.40 8.45
CA GLY A 143 -37.52 20.57 7.71
C GLY A 143 -39.02 20.47 7.42
N LEU A 144 -39.50 19.27 7.06
CA LEU A 144 -40.91 18.98 6.84
C LEU A 144 -41.72 19.10 8.13
N LEU A 145 -41.25 18.52 9.24
CA LEU A 145 -41.88 18.60 10.57
C LEU A 145 -41.88 20.02 11.13
N ASP A 146 -40.80 20.78 10.94
CA ASP A 146 -40.75 22.19 11.33
C ASP A 146 -41.71 23.02 10.46
N GLY A 147 -41.88 22.68 9.17
CA GLY A 147 -42.92 23.23 8.30
C GLY A 147 -44.34 22.89 8.77
N ILE A 148 -44.61 21.63 9.13
CA ILE A 148 -45.91 21.15 9.62
C ILE A 148 -46.26 21.76 10.98
N LYS A 149 -45.30 21.92 11.91
CA LYS A 149 -45.52 22.58 13.20
C LYS A 149 -45.82 24.08 13.06
N VAL A 150 -45.27 24.71 12.02
CA VAL A 150 -45.66 26.07 11.64
C VAL A 150 -47.10 26.02 11.11
N GLU A 151 -47.40 25.12 10.20
CA GLU A 151 -48.72 24.91 9.59
C GLU A 151 -49.85 24.61 10.60
N ASP A 152 -49.63 23.84 11.67
CA ASP A 152 -50.65 23.59 12.71
C ASP A 152 -51.07 24.85 13.47
N LYS A 153 -50.24 25.92 13.45
CA LYS A 153 -50.65 27.26 13.93
C LYS A 153 -51.33 28.11 12.87
N PHE A 154 -51.28 27.72 11.59
CA PHE A 154 -51.84 28.47 10.45
C PHE A 154 -53.08 27.82 9.81
N PHE A 155 -53.37 26.53 10.08
CA PHE A 155 -54.46 25.79 9.41
C PHE A 155 -55.88 26.14 9.85
N ASN A 156 -56.09 27.20 10.64
CA ASN A 156 -57.42 27.76 10.87
C ASN A 156 -57.77 28.93 9.94
N ARG A 157 -57.28 28.92 8.69
CA ARG A 157 -57.69 29.85 7.63
C ARG A 157 -57.68 29.21 6.26
N SER A 158 -58.74 28.47 5.94
CA SER A 158 -59.20 28.37 4.55
C SER A 158 -59.56 29.77 4.05
N SER A 159 -58.86 30.24 3.01
CA SER A 159 -59.36 31.03 1.88
C SER A 159 -58.19 31.75 1.22
N ASP A 160 -58.04 31.53 -0.09
CA ASP A 160 -57.33 32.35 -1.09
C ASP A 160 -56.53 33.54 -0.55
N LYS A 161 -55.38 33.26 0.06
CA LYS A 161 -54.45 34.31 0.48
C LYS A 161 -53.11 34.13 -0.19
N LYS A 162 -52.82 35.10 -1.06
CA LYS A 162 -51.48 35.50 -1.52
C LYS A 162 -50.46 35.22 -0.42
N LEU A 163 -49.38 34.51 -0.74
CA LEU A 163 -48.25 34.27 0.16
C LEU A 163 -47.80 35.59 0.81
N GLU A 164 -48.12 35.78 2.09
CA GLU A 164 -47.64 36.93 2.85
C GLU A 164 -46.20 36.68 3.27
N MET A 165 -45.28 36.89 2.33
CA MET A 165 -43.84 36.84 2.57
C MET A 165 -43.34 38.17 3.14
N ASN A 166 -42.41 38.09 4.09
CA ASN A 166 -41.71 39.26 4.60
C ASN A 166 -40.74 39.85 3.54
N ASP A 167 -40.31 41.09 3.73
CA ASP A 167 -39.48 41.79 2.74
C ASP A 167 -38.10 41.14 2.52
N SER A 168 -37.56 40.43 3.52
CA SER A 168 -36.32 39.66 3.38
C SER A 168 -36.50 38.43 2.48
N GLU A 169 -37.58 37.68 2.65
CA GLU A 169 -37.93 36.51 1.83
C GLU A 169 -38.21 36.94 0.40
N LYS A 170 -38.93 38.06 0.19
CA LYS A 170 -39.14 38.64 -1.16
C LYS A 170 -37.82 38.99 -1.83
N LYS A 171 -36.84 39.53 -1.08
CA LYS A 171 -35.51 39.83 -1.63
C LYS A 171 -34.76 38.56 -2.04
N LEU A 172 -34.83 37.50 -1.24
CA LEU A 172 -34.22 36.20 -1.55
C LEU A 172 -34.86 35.56 -2.79
N LEU A 173 -36.19 35.53 -2.86
CA LEU A 173 -36.92 34.99 -3.99
C LEU A 173 -36.69 35.78 -5.28
N LYS A 174 -36.58 37.11 -5.21
CA LYS A 174 -36.17 37.92 -6.37
C LYS A 174 -34.75 37.60 -6.85
N LYS A 175 -33.82 37.32 -5.92
CA LYS A 175 -32.45 36.89 -6.28
C LYS A 175 -32.46 35.51 -6.93
N LEU A 176 -33.23 34.57 -6.38
CA LEU A 176 -33.37 33.22 -6.94
C LEU A 176 -33.99 33.27 -8.34
N TYR A 177 -35.09 34.01 -8.51
CA TYR A 177 -35.73 34.23 -9.81
C TYR A 177 -34.74 34.81 -10.82
N LYS A 178 -34.01 35.88 -10.47
CA LYS A 178 -33.01 36.48 -11.38
C LYS A 178 -31.95 35.47 -11.80
N ARG A 179 -31.46 34.63 -10.88
CA ARG A 179 -30.43 33.63 -11.18
C ARG A 179 -30.97 32.57 -12.14
N MET A 180 -32.17 32.05 -11.89
CA MET A 180 -32.81 31.06 -12.78
C MET A 180 -33.13 31.68 -14.14
N ALA A 181 -33.69 32.89 -14.16
CA ALA A 181 -34.00 33.59 -15.40
C ALA A 181 -32.75 33.84 -16.25
N MET A 182 -31.63 34.23 -15.64
CA MET A 182 -30.35 34.39 -16.36
C MET A 182 -29.78 33.08 -16.90
N GLN A 183 -30.04 31.97 -16.22
CA GLN A 183 -29.53 30.65 -16.60
C GLN A 183 -30.33 30.04 -17.74
N TYR A 184 -31.66 30.19 -17.72
CA TYR A 184 -32.56 29.55 -18.68
C TYR A 184 -33.10 30.50 -19.76
N HIS A 185 -32.69 31.79 -19.78
CA HIS A 185 -33.17 32.78 -20.74
C HIS A 185 -33.04 32.29 -22.20
N PRO A 186 -34.10 32.42 -23.03
CA PRO A 186 -34.05 31.98 -24.42
C PRO A 186 -32.96 32.71 -25.24
N ASP A 187 -32.73 34.00 -25.01
CA ASP A 187 -31.66 34.77 -25.68
C ASP A 187 -30.25 34.24 -25.40
N ARG A 188 -30.06 33.50 -24.30
CA ARG A 188 -28.77 32.89 -23.94
C ARG A 188 -28.66 31.42 -24.30
N ASN A 189 -29.80 30.75 -24.47
CA ASN A 189 -29.90 29.33 -24.79
C ASN A 189 -30.68 29.13 -26.08
N THR A 190 -30.22 29.77 -27.16
CA THR A 190 -30.89 29.75 -28.46
C THR A 190 -31.03 28.30 -28.95
N ASN A 191 -32.24 27.92 -29.36
CA ASN A 191 -32.64 26.57 -29.80
C ASN A 191 -32.68 25.46 -28.73
N ASN A 192 -32.60 25.78 -27.43
CA ASN A 192 -32.83 24.81 -26.37
C ASN A 192 -34.31 24.82 -25.93
N LYS A 193 -35.08 23.84 -26.41
CA LYS A 193 -36.51 23.70 -26.13
C LYS A 193 -36.81 23.52 -24.63
N GLU A 194 -35.96 22.77 -23.91
CA GLU A 194 -36.11 22.55 -22.47
C GLU A 194 -35.88 23.83 -21.66
N SER A 195 -34.94 24.68 -22.10
CA SER A 195 -34.70 25.98 -21.46
C SER A 195 -35.89 26.93 -21.63
N ALA A 196 -36.55 26.91 -22.79
CA ALA A 196 -37.76 27.69 -23.02
C ALA A 196 -38.93 27.22 -22.15
N GLU A 197 -39.14 25.90 -22.03
CA GLU A 197 -40.18 25.32 -21.16
C GLU A 197 -39.93 25.63 -19.69
N MET A 198 -38.66 25.56 -19.24
CA MET A 198 -38.26 25.96 -17.89
C MET A 198 -38.52 27.44 -17.62
N MET A 199 -38.29 28.33 -18.58
CA MET A 199 -38.60 29.75 -18.42
C MET A 199 -40.10 30.03 -18.29
N VAL A 200 -40.95 29.30 -19.00
CA VAL A 200 -42.41 29.39 -18.82
C VAL A 200 -42.80 29.00 -17.41
N LEU A 201 -42.20 27.93 -16.87
CA LEU A 201 -42.46 27.47 -15.51
C LEU A 201 -41.94 28.47 -14.45
N ILE A 202 -40.74 29.02 -14.64
CA ILE A 202 -40.16 30.07 -13.78
C ILE A 202 -41.05 31.33 -13.75
N ASN A 203 -41.66 31.70 -14.87
CA ASN A 203 -42.57 32.84 -14.92
C ASN A 203 -43.91 32.56 -14.21
N LYS A 204 -44.46 31.35 -14.32
CA LYS A 204 -45.64 30.95 -13.53
C LYS A 204 -45.35 31.00 -12.02
N LEU A 205 -44.17 30.53 -11.60
CA LEU A 205 -43.74 30.60 -10.20
C LEU A 205 -43.60 32.05 -9.73
N LYS A 206 -43.06 32.95 -10.57
CA LYS A 206 -43.00 34.39 -10.27
C LYS A 206 -44.39 34.98 -9.98
N GLU A 207 -45.38 34.64 -10.80
CA GLU A 207 -46.77 35.10 -10.61
C GLU A 207 -47.38 34.56 -9.31
N GLN A 208 -47.15 33.28 -9.01
CA GLN A 208 -47.61 32.65 -7.76
C GLN A 208 -46.95 33.27 -6.52
N TRP A 209 -45.67 33.63 -6.60
CA TRP A 209 -44.93 34.28 -5.52
C TRP A 209 -45.22 35.79 -5.39
N GLY A 210 -45.83 36.40 -6.40
CA GLY A 210 -46.16 37.83 -6.42
C GLY A 210 -44.93 38.75 -6.41
N ILE A 211 -43.83 38.36 -7.08
CA ILE A 211 -42.55 39.10 -7.12
C ILE A 211 -42.18 39.70 -8.48
#